data_AF-A0A3B8W2F4-F1
#
_entry.id   AF-A0A3B8W2F4-F1
#
_cell.length_a   1.000
_cell.length_b   1.000
_cell.length_c   1.000
_cell.angle_alpha   90.00
_cell.angle_beta   90.00
_cell.angle_gamma   90.00
#
_symmetry.space_group_name_H-M   'P 1'
#
loop_
_entity.id
_entity.type
_entity.pdbx_description
1 polymer ?
#
loop_
_entity_poly.entity_id
_entity_poly.type
_entity_poly.pdbx_seq_one_letter_code
_entity_poly.pdbx_strand_id
1 'polypeptide(L)'
;MQLVMAWRQKQLTDFGKTLGVLVPAAVLAACTFFGQFWAIAEYSRYSIRGASELSKPGENAGSGLSKEYAFDHSNGIAEPLTLVIPNVFGGASGDFMVNDQKSETYRALVSSGNNELANQLASYTSAYWGPQSLTAPYYAGAAIVLCFLIGLAFADRPYVAWLGGLALLGIMLSWGSHFSSFNYFLFDYLPGYNKFRSVTFALVITLFCLPLLGALGIEKILGTALTPVQQRKLWYVLGGSLGVVFILAITGGWGSFLRSEEYQLPDWFRRALAADREALFTADAWRSFWLMGIPAGLLALAVKNMVKPVYFFIALVVITIGDHLSLDSRY
;
A
#
# COMPACT_ATOMS: atom_id res chain seq x y z
N MET A 1 23.28 -11.11 -1.89
CA MET A 1 24.00 -10.16 -2.77
C MET A 1 25.38 -9.80 -2.24
N GLN A 2 25.52 -9.20 -1.05
CA GLN A 2 26.84 -8.78 -0.54
C GLN A 2 27.84 -9.92 -0.33
N LEU A 3 27.40 -11.11 0.09
CA LEU A 3 28.26 -12.30 0.18
C LEU A 3 28.83 -12.72 -1.19
N VAL A 4 28.02 -12.62 -2.26
CA VAL A 4 28.43 -12.91 -3.63
C VAL A 4 29.40 -11.84 -4.16
N MET A 5 29.18 -10.57 -3.79
CA MET A 5 30.08 -9.47 -4.16
C MET A 5 31.43 -9.56 -3.42
N ALA A 6 31.41 -9.83 -2.12
CA ALA A 6 32.61 -9.99 -1.30
C ALA A 6 33.46 -11.19 -1.75
N TRP A 7 32.80 -12.28 -2.18
CA TRP A 7 33.46 -13.43 -2.79
C TRP A 7 34.11 -13.07 -4.14
N ARG A 8 33.38 -12.37 -5.02
CA ARG A 8 33.92 -11.90 -6.31
C ARG A 8 35.04 -10.86 -6.17
N GLN A 9 35.01 -10.04 -5.12
CA GLN A 9 35.99 -8.96 -4.88
C GLN A 9 37.14 -9.38 -3.93
N LYS A 10 37.19 -10.65 -3.49
CA LYS A 10 38.16 -11.18 -2.52
C LYS A 10 38.23 -10.42 -1.18
N GLN A 11 37.14 -9.79 -0.76
CA GLN A 11 37.03 -9.02 0.51
C GLN A 11 36.33 -9.82 1.62
N LEU A 12 36.53 -11.14 1.67
CA LEU A 12 35.81 -12.02 2.60
C LEU A 12 36.11 -11.72 4.08
N THR A 13 37.32 -11.28 4.39
CA THR A 13 37.73 -10.92 5.76
C THR A 13 37.03 -9.67 6.27
N ASP A 14 36.86 -8.64 5.43
CA ASP A 14 36.17 -7.41 5.83
C ASP A 14 34.65 -7.62 5.91
N PHE A 15 34.10 -8.45 5.02
CA PHE A 15 32.72 -8.92 5.12
C PHE A 15 32.49 -9.67 6.44
N GLY A 16 33.39 -10.58 6.82
CA GLY A 16 33.33 -11.31 8.09
C GLY A 16 33.36 -10.41 9.32
N LYS A 17 34.23 -9.39 9.34
CA LYS A 17 34.28 -8.39 10.44
C LYS A 17 32.98 -7.60 10.54
N THR A 18 32.44 -7.17 9.39
CA THR A 18 31.20 -6.41 9.33
C THR A 18 30.02 -7.25 9.82
N LEU A 19 29.96 -8.51 9.38
CA LEU A 19 28.96 -9.48 9.84
C LEU A 19 29.08 -9.73 11.35
N GLY A 20 30.31 -9.81 11.87
CA GLY A 20 30.62 -9.99 13.28
C GLY A 20 30.14 -8.86 14.19
N VAL A 21 29.98 -7.64 13.66
CA VAL A 21 29.38 -6.51 14.38
C VAL A 21 27.85 -6.45 14.16
N LEU A 22 27.39 -6.67 12.93
CA LEU A 22 25.97 -6.59 12.56
C LEU A 22 25.11 -7.67 13.21
N VAL A 23 25.60 -8.91 13.29
CA VAL A 23 24.80 -10.02 13.86
C VAL A 23 24.50 -9.77 15.35
N PRO A 24 25.48 -9.45 16.23
CA PRO A 24 25.19 -9.08 17.61
C PRO A 24 24.27 -7.87 17.72
N ALA A 25 24.46 -6.84 16.89
CA ALA A 25 23.60 -5.66 16.89
C ALA A 25 22.13 -6.02 16.52
N ALA A 26 21.93 -6.86 15.51
CA ALA A 26 20.61 -7.36 15.13
C ALA A 26 19.98 -8.23 16.22
N VAL A 27 20.77 -9.08 16.89
CA VAL A 27 20.30 -9.88 18.03
C VAL A 27 19.89 -8.98 19.19
N LEU A 28 20.70 -7.99 19.56
CA LEU A 28 20.36 -7.01 20.61
C LEU A 28 19.09 -6.24 20.26
N ALA A 29 18.93 -5.81 19.00
CA ALA A 29 17.72 -5.15 18.52
C ALA A 29 16.50 -6.07 18.56
N ALA A 30 16.63 -7.36 18.27
CA ALA A 30 15.53 -8.32 18.42
C ALA A 30 15.19 -8.56 19.91
N CYS A 31 16.21 -8.59 20.77
CA CYS A 31 16.05 -8.77 22.21
C CYS A 31 15.31 -7.61 22.88
N THR A 32 15.40 -6.37 22.38
CA THR A 32 14.60 -5.26 22.93
C THR A 32 13.09 -5.46 22.76
N PHE A 33 12.67 -6.27 21.79
CA PHE A 33 11.28 -6.66 21.54
C PHE A 33 10.91 -8.04 22.12
N PHE A 34 11.80 -8.67 22.90
CA PHE A 34 11.60 -10.03 23.40
C PHE A 34 10.28 -10.21 24.16
N GLY A 35 9.89 -9.25 25.01
CA GLY A 35 8.64 -9.32 25.76
C GLY A 35 7.40 -9.41 24.86
N GLN A 36 7.36 -8.69 23.74
CA GLN A 36 6.27 -8.76 22.78
C GLN A 36 6.28 -10.10 22.04
N PHE A 37 7.45 -10.56 21.58
CA PHE A 37 7.56 -11.86 20.92
C PHE A 37 7.16 -13.02 21.84
N TRP A 38 7.56 -12.96 23.12
CA TRP A 38 7.21 -13.94 24.12
C TRP A 38 5.70 -13.99 24.35
N ALA A 39 5.07 -12.83 24.58
CA ALA A 39 3.63 -12.73 24.76
C ALA A 39 2.88 -13.30 23.54
N ILE A 40 3.28 -12.91 22.32
CA ILE A 40 2.66 -13.42 21.09
C ILE A 40 2.83 -14.93 20.98
N ALA A 41 4.00 -15.48 21.30
CA ALA A 41 4.24 -16.92 21.25
C ALA A 41 3.35 -17.69 22.24
N GLU A 42 3.21 -17.18 23.47
CA GLU A 42 2.36 -17.76 24.51
C GLU A 42 0.88 -17.70 24.14
N TYR A 43 0.37 -16.52 23.78
CA TYR A 43 -1.03 -16.33 23.41
C TYR A 43 -1.40 -17.02 22.09
N SER A 44 -0.44 -17.23 21.17
CA SER A 44 -0.72 -17.92 19.90
C SER A 44 -1.26 -19.33 20.10
N ARG A 45 -0.82 -20.03 21.17
CA ARG A 45 -1.29 -21.39 21.51
C ARG A 45 -2.75 -21.41 21.96
N TYR A 46 -3.20 -20.36 22.62
CA TYR A 46 -4.58 -20.22 23.12
C TYR A 46 -5.50 -19.48 22.14
N SER A 47 -5.05 -19.27 20.91
CA SER A 47 -5.80 -18.55 19.87
C SER A 47 -6.20 -19.48 18.73
N ILE A 48 -6.99 -18.96 17.78
CA ILE A 48 -7.30 -19.60 16.50
C ILE A 48 -6.06 -20.00 15.66
N ARG A 49 -4.85 -19.59 16.07
CA ARG A 49 -3.57 -19.93 15.44
C ARG A 49 -2.88 -21.16 16.07
N GLY A 50 -3.41 -21.67 17.17
CA GLY A 50 -2.96 -22.90 17.84
C GLY A 50 -3.47 -24.15 17.12
N ALA A 51 -3.20 -25.33 17.68
CA ALA A 51 -3.84 -26.57 17.24
C ALA A 51 -5.30 -26.58 17.74
N SER A 52 -6.26 -26.91 16.87
CA SER A 52 -7.66 -27.04 17.30
C SER A 52 -7.84 -28.34 18.11
N GLU A 53 -8.24 -28.22 19.37
CA GLU A 53 -8.64 -29.35 20.23
C GLU A 53 -10.02 -29.92 19.85
N LEU A 54 -10.76 -29.22 18.99
CA LEU A 54 -12.08 -29.60 18.47
C LEU A 54 -11.99 -29.79 16.96
N SER A 55 -11.64 -30.99 16.51
CA SER A 55 -11.84 -31.40 15.12
C SER A 55 -13.10 -32.25 15.01
N LYS A 56 -13.99 -31.91 14.07
CA LYS A 56 -15.09 -32.79 13.68
C LYS A 56 -14.49 -34.04 13.01
N PRO A 57 -15.04 -35.25 13.24
CA PRO A 57 -14.53 -36.45 12.59
C PRO A 57 -14.65 -36.30 11.06
N GLY A 58 -13.51 -36.19 10.38
CA GLY A 58 -13.41 -35.97 8.93
C GLY A 58 -12.72 -34.66 8.50
N GLU A 59 -12.54 -33.70 9.39
CA GLU A 59 -11.76 -32.48 9.12
C GLU A 59 -10.35 -32.61 9.70
N ASN A 60 -9.33 -32.42 8.87
CA ASN A 60 -7.94 -32.41 9.31
C ASN A 60 -7.75 -31.32 10.36
N ALA A 61 -7.40 -31.71 11.59
CA ALA A 61 -6.98 -30.82 12.67
C ALA A 61 -5.62 -30.20 12.31
N GLY A 62 -5.62 -29.23 11.38
CA GLY A 62 -4.41 -28.51 10.99
C GLY A 62 -3.94 -27.58 12.10
N SER A 63 -2.62 -27.40 12.24
CA SER A 63 -2.07 -26.32 13.05
C SER A 63 -2.10 -25.02 12.24
N GLY A 64 -2.72 -23.96 12.77
CA GLY A 64 -2.79 -22.66 12.11
C GLY A 64 -4.18 -22.31 11.57
N LEU A 65 -4.27 -21.17 10.89
CA LEU A 65 -5.53 -20.66 10.36
C LEU A 65 -5.99 -21.45 9.13
N SER A 66 -7.30 -21.46 8.86
CA SER A 66 -7.82 -21.95 7.57
C SER A 66 -7.42 -21.00 6.44
N LYS A 67 -7.30 -21.54 5.22
CA LYS A 67 -6.97 -20.74 4.03
C LYS A 67 -8.07 -19.71 3.77
N GLU A 68 -9.33 -20.12 3.90
CA GLU A 68 -10.48 -19.24 3.73
C GLU A 68 -10.39 -18.04 4.66
N TYR A 69 -10.03 -18.24 5.92
CA TYR A 69 -9.90 -17.15 6.89
C TYR A 69 -8.69 -16.25 6.61
N ALA A 70 -7.53 -16.84 6.31
CA ALA A 70 -6.31 -16.08 6.07
C ALA A 70 -6.39 -15.23 4.79
N PHE A 71 -7.08 -15.74 3.77
CA PHE A 71 -7.24 -15.10 2.47
C PHE A 71 -8.57 -14.35 2.30
N ASP A 72 -9.42 -14.28 3.33
CA ASP A 72 -10.64 -13.46 3.32
C ASP A 72 -10.33 -11.96 3.15
N HIS A 73 -9.20 -11.54 3.74
CA HIS A 73 -8.67 -10.17 3.63
C HIS A 73 -7.51 -10.18 2.63
N SER A 74 -7.83 -10.37 1.35
CA SER A 74 -6.85 -10.34 0.25
C SER A 74 -7.05 -9.08 -0.60
N ASN A 75 -5.96 -8.39 -0.93
CA ASN A 75 -6.05 -7.26 -1.84
C ASN A 75 -6.42 -7.73 -3.25
N GLY A 76 -7.35 -7.05 -3.90
CA GLY A 76 -7.54 -7.12 -5.35
C GLY A 76 -6.26 -6.73 -6.09
N ILE A 77 -6.12 -7.21 -7.33
CA ILE A 77 -4.91 -7.00 -8.14
C ILE A 77 -4.57 -5.50 -8.29
N ALA A 78 -5.60 -4.65 -8.39
CA ALA A 78 -5.47 -3.20 -8.53
C ALA A 78 -5.47 -2.43 -7.19
N GLU A 79 -5.77 -3.07 -6.05
CA GLU A 79 -5.80 -2.40 -4.74
C GLU A 79 -4.47 -1.82 -4.25
N PRO A 80 -3.28 -2.28 -4.67
CA PRO A 80 -2.03 -1.58 -4.40
C PRO A 80 -1.99 -0.13 -4.92
N LEU A 81 -2.90 0.28 -5.80
CA LEU A 81 -3.06 1.69 -6.18
C LEU A 81 -3.46 2.58 -4.99
N THR A 82 -4.03 1.99 -3.92
CA THR A 82 -4.31 2.69 -2.65
C THR A 82 -3.05 3.24 -1.98
N LEU A 83 -1.86 2.71 -2.31
CA LEU A 83 -0.58 3.26 -1.85
C LEU A 83 -0.35 4.69 -2.38
N VAL A 84 -0.94 5.05 -3.52
CA VAL A 84 -0.81 6.36 -4.18
C VAL A 84 -2.07 7.20 -4.00
N ILE A 85 -3.26 6.61 -4.16
CA ILE A 85 -4.54 7.31 -4.11
C ILE A 85 -5.41 6.60 -3.05
N PRO A 86 -5.61 7.18 -1.86
CA PRO A 86 -6.23 6.50 -0.71
C PRO A 86 -7.61 5.92 -1.00
N ASN A 87 -8.50 6.72 -1.59
CA ASN A 87 -9.89 6.34 -1.85
C ASN A 87 -10.13 5.76 -3.25
N VAL A 88 -9.15 5.10 -3.89
CA VAL A 88 -9.38 4.43 -5.20
C VAL A 88 -10.55 3.47 -5.13
N PHE A 89 -10.61 2.70 -4.06
CA PHE A 89 -11.69 1.76 -3.78
C PHE A 89 -12.67 2.30 -2.75
N GLY A 90 -12.64 3.60 -2.43
CA GLY A 90 -13.56 4.25 -1.50
C GLY A 90 -13.19 4.18 -0.02
N GLY A 91 -11.96 3.82 0.34
CA GLY A 91 -11.48 3.94 1.71
C GLY A 91 -11.79 2.74 2.60
N ALA A 92 -11.94 2.99 3.90
CA ALA A 92 -12.24 1.94 4.88
C ALA A 92 -13.70 1.45 4.75
N SER A 93 -13.94 0.15 4.90
CA SER A 93 -15.30 -0.41 4.75
C SER A 93 -16.31 0.09 5.78
N GLY A 94 -15.82 0.58 6.93
CA GLY A 94 -16.65 1.17 7.98
C GLY A 94 -17.07 2.62 7.74
N ASP A 95 -16.59 3.26 6.67
CA ASP A 95 -17.03 4.59 6.29
C ASP A 95 -18.32 4.50 5.46
N PHE A 96 -19.43 4.98 6.04
CA PHE A 96 -20.75 4.92 5.42
C PHE A 96 -21.17 6.30 4.94
N MET A 97 -21.52 6.42 3.66
CA MET A 97 -21.95 7.66 3.02
C MET A 97 -23.23 8.24 3.65
N VAL A 98 -24.05 7.41 4.30
CA VAL A 98 -25.24 7.87 5.05
C VAL A 98 -24.89 8.79 6.23
N ASN A 99 -23.66 8.74 6.74
CA ASN A 99 -23.20 9.61 7.82
C ASN A 99 -22.88 11.02 7.36
N ASP A 100 -22.63 11.23 6.06
CA ASP A 100 -22.37 12.55 5.49
C ASP A 100 -23.66 13.14 4.90
N GLN A 101 -24.18 14.19 5.51
CA GLN A 101 -25.39 14.88 5.02
C GLN A 101 -25.19 15.53 3.64
N LYS A 102 -23.93 15.70 3.20
CA LYS A 102 -23.59 16.24 1.87
C LYS A 102 -23.54 15.17 0.78
N SER A 103 -23.54 13.88 1.15
CA SER A 103 -23.53 12.77 0.20
C SER A 103 -24.79 12.79 -0.68
N GLU A 104 -24.62 12.57 -1.98
CA GLU A 104 -25.74 12.42 -2.90
C GLU A 104 -26.54 11.16 -2.58
N THR A 105 -25.90 10.10 -2.06
CA THR A 105 -26.54 8.89 -1.54
C THR A 105 -27.46 9.20 -0.37
N TYR A 106 -27.02 10.00 0.61
CA TYR A 106 -27.87 10.43 1.72
C TYR A 106 -29.09 11.22 1.23
N ARG A 107 -28.89 12.18 0.32
CA ARG A 107 -29.97 12.99 -0.25
C ARG A 107 -30.96 12.14 -1.07
N ALA A 108 -30.45 11.17 -1.83
CA ALA A 108 -31.24 10.20 -2.56
C ALA A 108 -32.10 9.33 -1.62
N LEU A 109 -31.53 8.85 -0.50
CA LEU A 109 -32.27 8.08 0.50
C LEU A 109 -33.40 8.90 1.15
N VAL A 110 -33.12 10.14 1.54
CA VAL A 110 -34.12 11.03 2.15
C VAL A 110 -35.24 11.36 1.15
N SER A 111 -34.88 11.64 -0.11
CA SER A 111 -35.85 11.96 -1.16
C SER A 111 -36.71 10.78 -1.61
N SER A 112 -36.31 9.54 -1.32
CA SER A 112 -37.14 8.35 -1.55
C SER A 112 -38.42 8.33 -0.71
N GLY A 113 -38.48 9.10 0.39
CA GLY A 113 -39.68 9.25 1.23
C GLY A 113 -40.13 8.00 1.98
N ASN A 114 -39.34 6.91 1.93
CA ASN A 114 -39.63 5.64 2.60
C ASN A 114 -38.53 5.30 3.61
N ASN A 115 -38.81 5.53 4.89
CA ASN A 115 -37.86 5.32 5.98
C ASN A 115 -37.46 3.85 6.15
N GLU A 116 -38.34 2.90 5.82
CA GLU A 116 -38.04 1.47 5.92
C GLU A 116 -37.04 1.05 4.84
N LEU A 117 -37.27 1.48 3.61
CA LEU A 117 -36.33 1.26 2.50
C LEU A 117 -34.99 1.98 2.76
N ALA A 118 -35.02 3.19 3.30
CA ALA A 118 -33.80 3.94 3.61
C ALA A 118 -32.93 3.23 4.65
N ASN A 119 -33.55 2.67 5.70
CA ASN A 119 -32.85 1.89 6.73
C ASN A 119 -32.27 0.58 6.16
N GLN A 120 -32.96 -0.09 5.24
CA GLN A 120 -32.45 -1.28 4.56
C GLN A 120 -31.28 -0.96 3.63
N LEU A 121 -31.33 0.17 2.91
CA LEU A 121 -30.28 0.59 1.98
C LEU A 121 -29.07 1.22 2.70
N ALA A 122 -29.23 1.71 3.93
CA ALA A 122 -28.15 2.30 4.72
C ALA A 122 -26.94 1.36 4.87
N SER A 123 -27.16 0.04 5.01
CA SER A 123 -26.07 -0.95 5.09
C SER A 123 -25.23 -1.07 3.81
N TYR A 124 -25.78 -0.66 2.66
CA TYR A 124 -25.10 -0.68 1.36
C TYR A 124 -24.36 0.63 1.06
N THR A 125 -24.43 1.63 1.95
CA THR A 125 -23.81 2.94 1.74
C THR A 125 -22.31 2.97 2.06
N SER A 126 -21.68 1.81 2.27
CA SER A 126 -20.23 1.76 2.48
C SER A 126 -19.51 2.42 1.31
N ALA A 127 -18.60 3.34 1.62
CA ALA A 127 -17.77 4.01 0.63
C ALA A 127 -16.90 2.99 -0.12
N TYR A 128 -16.45 1.94 0.58
CA TYR A 128 -15.63 0.89 -0.01
C TYR A 128 -16.40 0.04 -1.03
N TRP A 129 -15.83 -0.15 -2.22
CA TRP A 129 -16.43 -0.92 -3.32
C TRP A 129 -15.52 -2.02 -3.89
N GLY A 130 -14.37 -2.28 -3.26
CA GLY A 130 -13.45 -3.33 -3.66
C GLY A 130 -13.86 -4.75 -3.20
N PRO A 131 -13.02 -5.76 -3.47
CA PRO A 131 -13.35 -7.17 -3.24
C PRO A 131 -13.26 -7.63 -1.78
N GLN A 132 -12.69 -6.83 -0.87
CA GLN A 132 -12.49 -7.23 0.52
C GLN A 132 -13.78 -7.18 1.35
N SER A 133 -13.90 -8.07 2.34
CA SER A 133 -15.02 -8.09 3.29
C SER A 133 -14.94 -6.92 4.27
N LEU A 134 -13.79 -6.73 4.91
CA LEU A 134 -13.41 -5.55 5.69
C LEU A 134 -12.03 -5.06 5.27
N THR A 135 -11.91 -3.78 4.95
CA THR A 135 -10.63 -3.17 4.62
C THR A 135 -10.34 -1.91 5.41
N ALA A 136 -9.04 -1.72 5.65
CA ALA A 136 -8.41 -0.45 6.04
C ALA A 136 -7.23 -0.27 5.06
N PRO A 137 -7.40 0.53 3.99
CA PRO A 137 -6.40 0.62 2.93
C PRO A 137 -5.08 1.19 3.45
N TYR A 138 -3.98 0.60 2.98
CA TYR A 138 -2.64 1.07 3.32
C TYR A 138 -2.22 2.17 2.37
N TYR A 139 -2.09 3.38 2.89
CA TYR A 139 -1.56 4.52 2.15
C TYR A 139 -0.07 4.70 2.40
N ALA A 140 0.72 4.83 1.33
CA ALA A 140 2.17 5.00 1.44
C ALA A 140 2.64 6.46 1.32
N GLY A 141 1.79 7.36 0.82
CA GLY A 141 2.20 8.72 0.45
C GLY A 141 2.47 8.84 -1.04
N ALA A 142 1.66 9.62 -1.77
CA ALA A 142 1.83 9.85 -3.20
C ALA A 142 3.23 10.42 -3.53
N ALA A 143 3.72 11.35 -2.70
CA ALA A 143 5.07 11.90 -2.81
C ALA A 143 6.15 10.82 -2.60
N ILE A 144 5.96 9.90 -1.66
CA ILE A 144 6.89 8.80 -1.37
C ILE A 144 6.93 7.82 -2.54
N VAL A 145 5.78 7.50 -3.14
CA VAL A 145 5.74 6.63 -4.33
C VAL A 145 6.44 7.28 -5.53
N LEU A 146 6.27 8.59 -5.75
CA LEU A 146 7.06 9.32 -6.75
C LEU A 146 8.56 9.17 -6.49
N CYS A 147 9.00 9.37 -5.24
CA CYS A 147 10.39 9.19 -4.84
C CYS A 147 10.86 7.76 -5.13
N PHE A 148 10.06 6.75 -4.82
CA PHE A 148 10.37 5.36 -5.12
C PHE A 148 10.53 5.08 -6.61
N LEU A 149 9.66 5.62 -7.47
CA LEU A 149 9.77 5.47 -8.93
C LEU A 149 11.07 6.10 -9.45
N ILE A 150 11.47 7.23 -8.88
CA ILE A 150 12.78 7.85 -9.12
C ILE A 150 13.91 6.93 -8.63
N GLY A 151 13.76 6.35 -7.45
CA GLY A 151 14.64 5.32 -6.89
C GLY A 151 14.88 4.15 -7.83
N LEU A 152 13.81 3.52 -8.33
CA LEU A 152 13.88 2.43 -9.30
C LEU A 152 14.65 2.82 -10.57
N ALA A 153 14.53 4.07 -11.01
CA ALA A 153 15.15 4.55 -12.23
C ALA A 153 16.63 4.94 -12.05
N PHE A 154 17.02 5.48 -10.91
CA PHE A 154 18.34 6.13 -10.76
C PHE A 154 19.25 5.49 -9.70
N ALA A 155 18.70 4.86 -8.66
CA ALA A 155 19.51 4.23 -7.61
C ALA A 155 20.42 3.13 -8.17
N ASP A 156 21.43 2.72 -7.41
CA ASP A 156 22.34 1.67 -7.86
C ASP A 156 21.60 0.35 -8.05
N ARG A 157 21.95 -0.36 -9.13
CA ARG A 157 21.30 -1.62 -9.53
C ARG A 157 21.16 -2.65 -8.40
N PRO A 158 22.15 -2.83 -7.49
CA PRO A 158 21.99 -3.77 -6.38
C PRO A 158 20.85 -3.39 -5.43
N TYR A 159 20.70 -2.10 -5.11
CA TYR A 159 19.63 -1.61 -4.24
C TYR A 159 18.27 -1.68 -4.93
N VAL A 160 18.20 -1.34 -6.22
CA VAL A 160 16.99 -1.49 -7.03
C VAL A 160 16.53 -2.94 -7.08
N ALA A 161 17.45 -3.89 -7.30
CA ALA A 161 17.13 -5.31 -7.40
C ALA A 161 16.58 -5.88 -6.07
N TRP A 162 17.20 -5.53 -4.93
CA TRP A 162 16.75 -6.03 -3.64
C TRP A 162 15.52 -5.28 -3.11
N LEU A 163 15.56 -3.95 -3.03
CA LEU A 163 14.45 -3.16 -2.46
C LEU A 163 13.24 -3.14 -3.38
N GLY A 164 13.44 -3.02 -4.70
CA GLY A 164 12.36 -3.14 -5.67
C GLY A 164 11.77 -4.55 -5.69
N GLY A 165 12.62 -5.57 -5.60
CA GLY A 165 12.19 -6.97 -5.48
C GLY A 165 11.37 -7.24 -4.23
N LEU A 166 11.79 -6.73 -3.06
CA LEU A 166 11.04 -6.85 -1.81
C LEU A 166 9.73 -6.05 -1.83
N ALA A 167 9.74 -4.84 -2.39
CA ALA A 167 8.53 -4.04 -2.54
C ALA A 167 7.48 -4.77 -3.40
N LEU A 168 7.92 -5.36 -4.51
CA LEU A 168 7.07 -6.17 -5.38
C LEU A 168 6.60 -7.44 -4.68
N LEU A 169 7.47 -8.13 -3.94
CA LEU A 169 7.11 -9.31 -3.15
C LEU A 169 6.01 -8.97 -2.13
N GLY A 170 6.12 -7.85 -1.40
CA GLY A 170 5.10 -7.41 -0.45
C GLY A 170 3.75 -7.17 -1.12
N ILE A 171 3.74 -6.60 -2.33
CA ILE A 171 2.52 -6.41 -3.13
C ILE A 171 1.95 -7.77 -3.57
N MET A 172 2.78 -8.66 -4.11
CA MET A 172 2.37 -9.99 -4.59
C MET A 172 1.81 -10.87 -3.46
N LEU A 173 2.39 -10.76 -2.27
CA LEU A 173 1.86 -11.38 -1.06
C LEU A 173 0.47 -10.80 -0.76
N SER A 174 0.34 -9.47 -0.71
CA SER A 174 -0.92 -8.81 -0.35
C SER A 174 -2.11 -9.23 -1.21
N TRP A 175 -1.89 -9.68 -2.47
CA TRP A 175 -2.95 -10.16 -3.36
C TRP A 175 -3.66 -11.43 -2.89
N GLY A 176 -3.06 -12.21 -1.98
CA GLY A 176 -3.68 -13.38 -1.36
C GLY A 176 -4.39 -14.31 -2.34
N SER A 177 -5.71 -14.47 -2.18
CA SER A 177 -6.57 -15.35 -3.01
C SER A 177 -6.60 -14.97 -4.49
N HIS A 178 -6.43 -13.69 -4.84
CA HIS A 178 -6.36 -13.24 -6.24
C HIS A 178 -5.08 -13.71 -6.96
N PHE A 179 -4.07 -14.13 -6.20
CA PHE A 179 -2.88 -14.81 -6.71
C PHE A 179 -2.61 -16.10 -5.94
N SER A 180 -3.62 -16.98 -5.94
CA SER A 180 -3.66 -18.21 -5.15
C SER A 180 -2.51 -19.17 -5.43
N SER A 181 -2.04 -19.30 -6.67
CA SER A 181 -0.94 -20.21 -7.02
C SER A 181 0.35 -19.90 -6.24
N PHE A 182 0.67 -18.63 -6.06
CA PHE A 182 1.83 -18.19 -5.29
C PHE A 182 1.54 -18.19 -3.78
N ASN A 183 0.42 -17.60 -3.37
CA ASN A 183 0.13 -17.42 -1.96
C ASN A 183 -0.25 -18.72 -1.24
N TYR A 184 -0.92 -19.67 -1.91
CA TYR A 184 -1.23 -20.97 -1.31
C TYR A 184 0.03 -21.83 -1.19
N PHE A 185 0.94 -21.73 -2.18
CA PHE A 185 2.25 -22.37 -2.07
C PHE A 185 3.03 -21.84 -0.87
N LEU A 186 3.07 -20.52 -0.66
CA LEU A 186 3.70 -19.96 0.54
C LEU A 186 2.99 -20.39 1.81
N PHE A 187 1.66 -20.44 1.81
CA PHE A 187 0.88 -20.85 2.98
C PHE A 187 1.14 -22.29 3.41
N ASP A 188 1.29 -23.20 2.46
CA ASP A 188 1.47 -24.62 2.72
C ASP A 188 2.93 -24.97 3.08
N TYR A 189 3.91 -24.27 2.51
CA TYR A 189 5.32 -24.63 2.63
C TYR A 189 6.17 -23.67 3.47
N LEU A 190 5.78 -22.40 3.62
CA LEU A 190 6.57 -21.41 4.37
C LEU A 190 6.24 -21.48 5.88
N PRO A 191 7.22 -21.79 6.75
CA PRO A 191 6.95 -21.94 8.17
C PRO A 191 6.48 -20.61 8.79
N GLY A 192 5.37 -20.67 9.52
CA GLY A 192 4.80 -19.53 10.23
C GLY A 192 3.90 -18.63 9.38
N TYR A 193 3.85 -18.81 8.06
CA TYR A 193 2.97 -18.00 7.21
C TYR A 193 1.49 -18.27 7.48
N ASN A 194 1.14 -19.52 7.77
CA ASN A 194 -0.20 -19.96 8.17
C ASN A 194 -0.68 -19.40 9.53
N LYS A 195 0.13 -18.59 10.22
CA LYS A 195 -0.22 -17.90 11.46
C LYS A 195 -0.59 -16.43 11.25
N PHE A 196 -0.41 -15.88 10.05
CA PHE A 196 -0.85 -14.50 9.75
C PHE A 196 -2.36 -14.45 9.54
N ARG A 197 -3.01 -13.50 10.23
CA ARG A 197 -4.49 -13.31 10.20
C ARG A 197 -4.97 -12.62 8.92
N SER A 198 -4.10 -11.86 8.27
CA SER A 198 -4.39 -11.20 7.01
C SER A 198 -3.11 -11.10 6.20
N VAL A 199 -3.23 -11.29 4.90
CA VAL A 199 -2.10 -11.20 3.98
C VAL A 199 -1.78 -9.76 3.61
N THR A 200 -2.73 -8.83 3.77
CA THR A 200 -2.51 -7.40 3.50
C THR A 200 -1.43 -6.78 4.39
N PHE A 201 -1.14 -7.36 5.57
CA PHE A 201 -0.02 -6.95 6.41
C PHE A 201 1.35 -7.05 5.71
N ALA A 202 1.47 -7.89 4.68
CA ALA A 202 2.70 -7.99 3.89
C ALA A 202 3.09 -6.66 3.21
N LEU A 203 2.14 -5.74 3.02
CA LEU A 203 2.42 -4.40 2.50
C LEU A 203 3.37 -3.59 3.39
N VAL A 204 3.56 -3.94 4.67
CA VAL A 204 4.55 -3.27 5.52
C VAL A 204 5.97 -3.35 4.93
N ILE A 205 6.29 -4.45 4.23
CA ILE A 205 7.56 -4.62 3.53
C ILE A 205 7.68 -3.58 2.43
N THR A 206 6.61 -3.39 1.65
CA THR A 206 6.53 -2.40 0.58
C THR A 206 6.63 -0.98 1.14
N LEU A 207 5.89 -0.67 2.21
CA LEU A 207 5.92 0.62 2.91
C LEU A 207 7.30 1.00 3.42
N PHE A 208 8.11 0.02 3.83
CA PHE A 208 9.49 0.26 4.22
C PHE A 208 10.42 0.47 3.00
N CYS A 209 10.26 -0.33 1.95
CA CYS A 209 11.14 -0.28 0.78
C CYS A 209 10.96 0.99 -0.07
N LEU A 210 9.72 1.50 -0.15
CA LEU A 210 9.34 2.70 -0.90
C LEU A 210 10.20 3.93 -0.54
N PRO A 211 10.19 4.43 0.71
CA PRO A 211 10.96 5.63 1.08
C PRO A 211 12.47 5.38 1.04
N LEU A 212 12.95 4.18 1.41
CA LEU A 212 14.37 3.86 1.43
C LEU A 212 14.97 3.89 0.02
N LEU A 213 14.36 3.21 -0.94
CA LEU A 213 14.85 3.23 -2.32
C LEU A 213 14.67 4.62 -2.95
N GLY A 214 13.59 5.33 -2.59
CA GLY A 214 13.37 6.69 -3.05
C GLY A 214 14.45 7.67 -2.59
N ALA A 215 14.85 7.61 -1.32
CA ALA A 215 15.92 8.43 -0.77
C ALA A 215 17.27 8.19 -1.50
N LEU A 216 17.64 6.93 -1.74
CA LEU A 216 18.84 6.57 -2.49
C LEU A 216 18.82 7.11 -3.94
N GLY A 217 17.65 7.10 -4.59
CA GLY A 217 17.49 7.67 -5.93
C GLY A 217 17.68 9.18 -5.95
N ILE A 218 17.06 9.88 -5.00
CA ILE A 218 17.13 11.34 -4.85
C ILE A 218 18.56 11.78 -4.55
N GLU A 219 19.22 11.13 -3.59
CA GLU A 219 20.61 11.42 -3.23
C GLU A 219 21.52 11.35 -4.46
N LYS A 220 21.37 10.29 -5.26
CA LYS A 220 22.20 10.11 -6.45
C LYS A 220 21.95 11.16 -7.53
N ILE A 221 20.71 11.58 -7.72
CA ILE A 221 20.34 12.62 -8.71
C ILE A 221 20.84 13.99 -8.29
N LEU A 222 20.74 14.32 -7.00
CA LEU A 222 21.15 15.63 -6.49
C LEU A 222 22.66 15.71 -6.20
N GLY A 223 23.31 14.58 -5.95
CA GLY A 223 24.74 14.49 -5.68
C GLY A 223 25.63 14.42 -6.93
N THR A 224 25.07 14.06 -8.09
CA THR A 224 25.84 13.88 -9.34
C THR A 224 25.21 14.67 -10.49
N ALA A 225 26.04 15.38 -11.27
CA ALA A 225 25.55 16.03 -12.48
C ALA A 225 24.98 15.00 -13.47
N LEU A 226 23.71 15.16 -13.83
CA LEU A 226 23.03 14.24 -14.73
C LEU A 226 23.47 14.45 -16.18
N THR A 227 23.78 13.35 -16.86
CA THR A 227 23.96 13.35 -18.32
C THR A 227 22.66 13.70 -19.05
N PRO A 228 22.69 14.18 -20.31
CA PRO A 228 21.48 14.49 -21.07
C PRO A 228 20.51 13.30 -21.19
N VAL A 229 21.05 12.08 -21.29
CA VAL A 229 20.25 10.84 -21.32
C VAL A 229 19.54 10.61 -19.98
N GLN A 230 20.24 10.80 -18.87
CA GLN A 230 19.65 10.69 -17.53
C GLN A 230 18.61 11.78 -17.26
N GLN A 231 18.82 13.01 -17.75
CA GLN A 231 17.81 14.07 -17.68
C GLN A 231 16.54 13.68 -18.45
N ARG A 232 16.68 13.17 -19.68
CA ARG A 232 15.53 12.68 -20.46
C ARG A 232 14.79 11.55 -19.74
N LYS A 233 15.54 10.61 -19.13
CA LYS A 233 14.98 9.55 -18.29
C LYS A 233 14.19 10.12 -17.10
N LEU A 234 14.70 11.17 -16.46
CA LEU A 234 14.01 11.81 -15.33
C LEU A 234 12.67 12.39 -15.78
N TRP A 235 12.63 13.10 -16.92
CA TRP A 235 11.39 13.62 -17.47
C TRP A 235 10.38 12.52 -17.82
N TYR A 236 10.83 11.37 -18.30
CA TYR A 236 9.94 10.23 -18.53
C TYR A 236 9.39 9.65 -17.23
N VAL A 237 10.19 9.57 -16.17
CA VAL A 237 9.72 9.10 -14.86
C VAL A 237 8.72 10.08 -14.27
N LEU A 238 9.09 11.37 -14.17
CA LEU A 238 8.23 12.42 -13.61
C LEU A 238 6.93 12.58 -14.42
N GLY A 239 7.07 12.73 -15.74
CA GLY A 239 5.94 12.92 -16.65
C GLY A 239 5.07 11.66 -16.77
N GLY A 240 5.67 10.47 -16.75
CA GLY A 240 4.94 9.20 -16.75
C GLY A 240 4.14 9.00 -15.47
N SER A 241 4.76 9.19 -14.30
CA SER A 241 4.09 9.03 -13.01
C SER A 241 2.97 10.06 -12.81
N LEU A 242 3.22 11.33 -13.16
CA LEU A 242 2.19 12.37 -13.10
C LEU A 242 1.10 12.17 -14.14
N GLY A 243 1.47 11.75 -15.35
CA GLY A 243 0.55 11.50 -16.44
C GLY A 243 -0.44 10.38 -16.13
N VAL A 244 0.01 9.29 -15.49
CA VAL A 244 -0.88 8.21 -15.04
C VAL A 244 -1.90 8.73 -14.03
N VAL A 245 -1.47 9.43 -12.98
CA VAL A 245 -2.39 9.98 -11.97
C VAL A 245 -3.31 11.05 -12.55
N PHE A 246 -2.82 11.87 -13.47
CA PHE A 246 -3.60 12.87 -14.17
C PHE A 246 -4.70 12.27 -15.05
N ILE A 247 -4.36 11.23 -15.83
CA ILE A 247 -5.35 10.50 -16.63
C ILE A 247 -6.43 9.92 -15.72
N LEU A 248 -6.03 9.25 -14.63
CA LEU A 248 -6.98 8.72 -13.66
C LEU A 248 -7.88 9.81 -13.07
N ALA A 249 -7.31 10.96 -12.69
CA ALA A 249 -8.06 12.08 -12.12
C ALA A 249 -9.08 12.69 -13.09
N ILE A 250 -8.79 12.71 -14.40
CA ILE A 250 -9.71 13.22 -15.42
C ILE A 250 -10.77 12.20 -15.80
N THR A 251 -10.40 10.93 -15.93
CA THR A 251 -11.34 9.90 -16.39
C THR A 251 -12.26 9.41 -15.28
N GLY A 252 -12.02 9.78 -14.02
CA GLY A 252 -12.71 9.16 -12.89
C GLY A 252 -12.33 7.68 -12.76
N GLY A 253 -11.09 7.30 -13.07
CA GLY A 253 -10.64 5.91 -12.98
C GLY A 253 -11.26 4.98 -14.02
N TRP A 254 -11.32 3.68 -13.69
CA TRP A 254 -11.80 2.62 -14.58
C TRP A 254 -12.80 1.75 -13.81
N GLY A 255 -14.09 2.07 -13.87
CA GLY A 255 -15.07 1.23 -13.20
C GLY A 255 -16.49 1.78 -13.18
N SER A 256 -17.40 0.90 -12.75
CA SER A 256 -18.79 1.24 -12.44
C SER A 256 -18.98 1.77 -11.02
N PHE A 257 -17.92 1.75 -10.19
CA PHE A 257 -17.97 2.09 -8.75
C PHE A 257 -18.99 1.27 -7.95
N LEU A 258 -19.36 0.09 -8.45
CA LEU A 258 -20.37 -0.77 -7.87
C LEU A 258 -19.84 -2.20 -7.74
N ARG A 259 -20.26 -2.87 -6.66
CA ARG A 259 -20.04 -4.29 -6.43
C ARG A 259 -21.05 -5.12 -7.21
N SER A 260 -20.73 -6.38 -7.50
CA SER A 260 -21.61 -7.28 -8.24
C SER A 260 -23.01 -7.45 -7.60
N GLU A 261 -23.08 -7.43 -6.27
CA GLU A 261 -24.34 -7.54 -5.51
C GLU A 261 -25.19 -6.27 -5.59
N GLU A 262 -24.55 -5.11 -5.71
CA GLU A 262 -25.21 -3.80 -5.72
C GLU A 262 -25.97 -3.55 -7.03
N TYR A 263 -25.73 -4.34 -8.08
CA TYR A 263 -26.47 -4.24 -9.34
C TYR A 263 -27.97 -4.58 -9.20
N GLN A 264 -28.36 -5.27 -8.13
CA GLN A 264 -29.75 -5.61 -7.85
C GLN A 264 -30.52 -4.48 -7.15
N LEU A 265 -29.82 -3.42 -6.72
CA LEU A 265 -30.42 -2.29 -6.00
C LEU A 265 -31.14 -1.32 -6.95
N PRO A 266 -32.06 -0.48 -6.44
CA PRO A 266 -32.78 0.50 -7.26
C PRO A 266 -31.87 1.46 -8.04
N ASP A 267 -32.19 1.74 -9.30
CA ASP A 267 -31.38 2.57 -10.23
C ASP A 267 -31.06 3.97 -9.71
N TRP A 268 -31.99 4.58 -8.99
CA TRP A 268 -31.79 5.90 -8.39
C TRP A 268 -30.72 5.84 -7.29
N PHE A 269 -30.70 4.77 -6.49
CA PHE A 269 -29.75 4.57 -5.41
C PHE A 269 -28.36 4.23 -5.95
N ARG A 270 -28.29 3.31 -6.91
CA ARG A 270 -27.02 2.90 -7.56
C ARG A 270 -26.29 4.07 -8.19
N ARG A 271 -27.02 4.98 -8.86
CA ARG A 271 -26.43 6.18 -9.47
C ARG A 271 -25.89 7.17 -8.43
N ALA A 272 -26.63 7.38 -7.35
CA ALA A 272 -26.17 8.26 -6.27
C ALA A 272 -24.92 7.69 -5.57
N LEU A 273 -24.91 6.38 -5.29
CA LEU A 273 -23.79 5.68 -4.69
C LEU A 273 -22.54 5.68 -5.58
N ALA A 274 -22.70 5.42 -6.88
CA ALA A 274 -21.61 5.48 -7.83
C ALA A 274 -21.03 6.90 -7.94
N ALA A 275 -21.88 7.93 -7.95
CA ALA A 275 -21.45 9.33 -8.03
C ALA A 275 -20.63 9.77 -6.80
N ASP A 276 -21.03 9.38 -5.59
CA ASP A 276 -20.25 9.70 -4.38
C ASP A 276 -18.89 8.99 -4.38
N ARG A 277 -18.86 7.71 -4.78
CA ARG A 277 -17.59 6.94 -4.87
C ARG A 277 -16.67 7.50 -5.95
N GLU A 278 -17.21 7.91 -7.09
CA GLU A 278 -16.47 8.60 -8.14
C GLU A 278 -15.93 9.95 -7.66
N ALA A 279 -16.72 10.71 -6.90
CA ALA A 279 -16.30 11.98 -6.30
C ALA A 279 -15.15 11.77 -5.31
N LEU A 280 -15.20 10.74 -4.45
CA LEU A 280 -14.10 10.38 -3.55
C LEU A 280 -12.83 10.02 -4.33
N PHE A 281 -12.96 9.17 -5.34
CA PHE A 281 -11.86 8.76 -6.20
C PHE A 281 -11.19 9.98 -6.87
N THR A 282 -11.99 10.83 -7.52
CA THR A 282 -11.49 11.96 -8.31
C THR A 282 -10.84 13.02 -7.41
N ALA A 283 -11.44 13.31 -6.24
CA ALA A 283 -10.87 14.24 -5.27
C ALA A 283 -9.49 13.79 -4.79
N ASP A 284 -9.34 12.51 -4.41
CA ASP A 284 -8.06 11.99 -3.95
C ASP A 284 -7.06 11.77 -5.09
N ALA A 285 -7.51 11.51 -6.32
CA ALA A 285 -6.65 11.46 -7.50
C ALA A 285 -6.04 12.85 -7.81
N TRP A 286 -6.84 13.91 -7.74
CA TRP A 286 -6.35 15.29 -7.87
C TRP A 286 -5.41 15.69 -6.75
N ARG A 287 -5.74 15.32 -5.51
CA ARG A 287 -4.86 15.51 -4.36
C ARG A 287 -3.50 14.83 -4.62
N SER A 288 -3.51 13.55 -5.00
CA SER A 288 -2.29 12.78 -5.29
C SER A 288 -1.48 13.39 -6.43
N PHE A 289 -2.15 13.90 -7.47
CA PHE A 289 -1.51 14.62 -8.57
C PHE A 289 -0.73 15.83 -8.06
N TRP A 290 -1.31 16.67 -7.19
CA TRP A 290 -0.61 17.84 -6.65
C TRP A 290 0.50 17.47 -5.66
N LEU A 291 0.27 16.47 -4.80
CA LEU A 291 1.27 15.96 -3.86
C LEU A 291 2.49 15.36 -4.56
N MET A 292 2.32 14.81 -5.76
CA MET A 292 3.43 14.38 -6.62
C MET A 292 3.99 15.54 -7.46
N GLY A 293 3.11 16.41 -7.96
CA GLY A 293 3.47 17.47 -8.91
C GLY A 293 4.39 18.52 -8.30
N ILE A 294 4.13 18.91 -7.04
CA ILE A 294 4.95 19.92 -6.35
C ILE A 294 6.38 19.41 -6.11
N PRO A 295 6.63 18.22 -5.50
CA PRO A 295 7.97 17.67 -5.38
C PRO A 295 8.63 17.39 -6.73
N ALA A 296 7.89 16.89 -7.73
CA ALA A 296 8.41 16.66 -9.07
C ALA A 296 8.92 17.95 -9.71
N GLY A 297 8.15 19.04 -9.62
CA GLY A 297 8.52 20.35 -10.13
C GLY A 297 9.74 20.92 -9.41
N LEU A 298 9.77 20.84 -8.08
CA LEU A 298 10.93 21.29 -7.29
C LEU A 298 12.20 20.48 -7.59
N LEU A 299 12.08 19.16 -7.74
CA LEU A 299 13.20 18.31 -8.12
C LEU A 299 13.72 18.67 -9.52
N ALA A 300 12.82 18.87 -10.48
CA ALA A 300 13.15 19.29 -11.83
C ALA A 300 13.88 20.65 -11.86
N LEU A 301 13.47 21.60 -11.03
CA LEU A 301 14.15 22.89 -10.88
C LEU A 301 15.50 22.76 -10.17
N ALA A 302 15.60 21.90 -9.15
CA ALA A 302 16.84 21.64 -8.43
C ALA A 302 17.91 21.00 -9.32
N VAL A 303 17.53 20.03 -10.17
CA VAL A 303 18.42 19.40 -11.14
C VAL A 303 18.95 20.38 -12.20
N LYS A 304 18.16 21.42 -12.54
CA LYS A 304 18.58 22.51 -13.41
C LYS A 304 19.41 23.59 -12.71
N ASN A 305 19.76 23.40 -11.43
CA ASN A 305 20.42 24.39 -10.57
C ASN A 305 19.65 25.73 -10.45
N MET A 306 18.34 25.74 -10.71
CA MET A 306 17.50 26.94 -10.57
C MET A 306 17.08 27.18 -9.12
N VAL A 307 17.04 26.11 -8.31
CA VAL A 307 16.62 26.12 -6.91
C VAL A 307 17.60 25.27 -6.10
N LYS A 308 17.90 25.68 -4.85
CA LYS A 308 18.77 24.88 -3.96
C LYS A 308 18.08 23.57 -3.58
N PRO A 309 18.79 22.42 -3.55
CA PRO A 309 18.23 21.13 -3.14
C PRO A 309 17.52 21.14 -1.77
N VAL A 310 17.94 22.01 -0.86
CA VAL A 310 17.33 22.19 0.46
C VAL A 310 15.83 22.47 0.38
N TYR A 311 15.38 23.28 -0.59
CA TYR A 311 13.95 23.58 -0.73
C TYR A 311 13.13 22.37 -1.16
N PHE A 312 13.70 21.48 -1.98
CA PHE A 312 13.07 20.21 -2.33
C PHE A 312 12.88 19.33 -1.08
N PHE A 313 13.91 19.19 -0.24
CA PHE A 313 13.82 18.38 0.98
C PHE A 313 12.82 18.96 1.98
N ILE A 314 12.81 20.28 2.19
CA ILE A 314 11.82 20.94 3.06
C ILE A 314 10.41 20.67 2.54
N ALA A 315 10.16 20.87 1.24
CA ALA A 315 8.86 20.61 0.65
C ALA A 315 8.45 19.15 0.79
N LEU A 316 9.37 18.20 0.57
CA LEU A 316 9.09 16.77 0.71
C LEU A 316 8.65 16.42 2.14
N VAL A 317 9.34 16.94 3.16
CA VAL A 317 8.98 16.73 4.56
C VAL A 317 7.63 17.35 4.90
N VAL A 318 7.40 18.61 4.51
CA VAL A 318 6.13 19.30 4.78
C VAL A 318 4.96 18.60 4.09
N ILE A 319 5.15 18.20 2.83
CA ILE A 319 4.12 17.52 2.03
C ILE A 319 3.81 16.16 2.63
N THR A 320 4.81 15.34 2.95
CA THR A 320 4.59 14.00 3.52
C THR A 320 3.90 14.06 4.87
N ILE A 321 4.30 14.97 5.76
CA ILE A 321 3.64 15.16 7.06
C ILE A 321 2.21 15.66 6.87
N GLY A 322 2.00 16.71 6.08
CA GLY A 322 0.68 17.28 5.85
C GLY A 322 -0.28 16.29 5.17
N ASP A 323 0.25 15.46 4.28
CA ASP A 323 -0.49 14.41 3.59
C ASP A 323 -0.99 13.33 4.55
N HIS A 324 -0.11 12.78 5.39
CA HIS A 324 -0.51 11.81 6.40
C HIS A 324 -1.49 12.41 7.42
N LEU A 325 -1.21 13.61 7.95
CA LEU A 325 -2.12 14.27 8.91
C LEU A 325 -3.52 14.53 8.32
N SER A 326 -3.60 14.93 7.05
CA SER A 326 -4.89 15.16 6.38
C SER A 326 -5.68 13.87 6.13
N LEU A 327 -5.02 12.71 6.10
CA LEU A 327 -5.71 11.41 6.00
C LEU A 327 -6.07 10.86 7.36
N ASP A 328 -5.14 10.95 8.31
CA ASP A 328 -5.37 10.51 9.69
C ASP A 328 -6.52 11.28 10.32
N SER A 329 -6.73 12.55 9.97
CA SER A 329 -7.91 13.31 10.44
C SER A 329 -9.26 12.83 9.89
N ARG A 330 -9.27 11.95 8.88
CA ARG A 330 -10.50 11.38 8.29
C ARG A 330 -10.93 10.09 8.99
N TYR A 331 -10.09 9.49 9.82
CA TYR A 331 -10.30 8.19 10.48
C TYR A 331 -10.10 8.29 12.00
#